data_AF-A0A7K7TL33-F1
#
_entry.id   AF-A0A7K7TL33-F1
#
_cell.length_a   1.000
_cell.length_b   1.000
_cell.length_c   1.000
_cell.angle_alpha   90.00
_cell.angle_beta   90.00
_cell.angle_gamma   90.00
#
_symmetry.space_group_name_H-M   'P 1'
#
loop_
_entity.id
_entity.type
_entity.pdbx_description
1 polymer ?
#
loop_
_entity_poly.entity_id
_entity_poly.type
_entity_poly.pdbx_seq_one_letter_code
_entity_poly.pdbx_strand_id
1 'polypeptide(L)'
;LLVGAPQALALPGQGANRTGGLFACPLTPELSDCWRVPIDEGVDPQRESKENQWLGVSVKSQGAGGKIVTCAHRYEVRHWVRQPLETRDVIGRCFVLSQDLRVRDEMDGGGWKFCEGRPQSHEHFGTCQQGLAAAFSPDRRYVLLGAPGTYNWKGTLRVEQLNQSSLDLLQLDAGPYEAGGEKDQDPSLIPVPANSYFGTGGGPARRSPPGCRGPPRAPVTPQIPEETPIPEDTPPKSQCRGGGGSQGQFGVPGVGGGVTGPCPPRWMDLVVGAPHFFERKEEIGGAVYVYINPGGHWDTATPLRLNGTRGSMFGIALSTAGDLNHDGFEDLAVGAPFDGAGKVFIYHGSALGIVARPAQVRG
;
A
#
# COMPACT_ATOMS: atom_id res chain seq x y z
N LEU A 1 -12.81 -14.79 -4.43
CA LEU A 1 -12.04 -14.16 -3.33
C LEU A 1 -10.58 -14.56 -3.45
N LEU A 2 -9.65 -13.65 -3.13
CA LEU A 2 -8.22 -13.95 -3.02
C LEU A 2 -7.79 -13.79 -1.57
N VAL A 3 -7.06 -14.77 -1.04
CA VAL A 3 -6.63 -14.80 0.36
C VAL A 3 -5.13 -15.06 0.40
N GLY A 4 -4.39 -14.17 1.05
CA GLY A 4 -2.99 -14.40 1.37
C GLY A 4 -2.86 -15.22 2.66
N ALA A 5 -2.01 -16.23 2.64
CA ALA A 5 -1.71 -17.07 3.80
C ALA A 5 -0.18 -17.09 4.02
N PRO A 6 0.39 -16.07 4.68
CA PRO A 6 1.85 -15.87 4.80
C PRO A 6 2.61 -17.01 5.48
N GLN A 7 1.90 -17.81 6.28
CA GLN A 7 2.47 -18.95 7.00
C GLN A 7 2.08 -20.30 6.40
N ALA A 8 1.43 -20.36 5.24
CA ALA A 8 1.12 -21.62 4.59
C ALA A 8 2.38 -22.48 4.38
N LEU A 9 2.20 -23.80 4.48
CA LEU A 9 3.28 -24.77 4.25
C LEU A 9 3.90 -24.59 2.87
N ALA A 10 5.17 -24.94 2.73
CA ALA A 10 5.86 -24.87 1.46
C ALA A 10 5.27 -25.82 0.41
N LEU A 11 5.40 -25.46 -0.86
CA LEU A 11 5.21 -26.40 -1.97
C LEU A 11 6.37 -27.40 -2.03
N PRO A 12 6.16 -28.61 -2.57
CA PRO A 12 7.24 -29.55 -2.85
C PRO A 12 8.34 -28.89 -3.67
N GLY A 13 9.61 -29.13 -3.31
CA GLY A 13 10.77 -28.61 -4.06
C GLY A 13 11.16 -27.16 -3.75
N GLN A 14 10.52 -26.47 -2.79
CA GLN A 14 10.93 -25.12 -2.35
C GLN A 14 12.05 -25.11 -1.30
N GLY A 15 12.46 -26.28 -0.78
CA GLY A 15 13.54 -26.38 0.21
C GLY A 15 13.27 -25.65 1.53
N ALA A 16 12.00 -25.49 1.91
CA ALA A 16 11.54 -24.76 3.08
C ALA A 16 10.36 -25.52 3.75
N ASN A 17 10.10 -25.23 5.02
CA ASN A 17 8.93 -25.73 5.76
C ASN A 17 7.71 -24.84 5.54
N ARG A 18 7.90 -23.51 5.57
CA ARG A 18 6.86 -22.52 5.36
C ARG A 18 7.34 -21.45 4.41
N THR A 19 6.61 -21.23 3.33
CA THR A 19 6.90 -20.16 2.36
C THR A 19 5.77 -19.14 2.29
N GLY A 20 4.58 -19.49 2.77
CA GLY A 20 3.37 -18.73 2.52
C GLY A 20 2.79 -18.99 1.13
N GLY A 21 1.58 -18.52 0.86
CA GLY A 21 0.94 -18.68 -0.43
C GLY A 21 -0.23 -17.75 -0.65
N LEU A 22 -0.62 -17.64 -1.92
CA LEU A 22 -1.86 -17.02 -2.35
C LEU A 22 -2.88 -18.11 -2.64
N PHE A 23 -4.11 -17.93 -2.15
CA PHE A 23 -5.22 -18.84 -2.37
C PHE A 23 -6.34 -18.12 -3.11
N ALA A 24 -6.97 -18.84 -4.04
CA ALA A 24 -8.14 -18.40 -4.75
C ALA A 24 -9.33 -19.25 -4.31
N CYS A 25 -10.34 -18.58 -3.76
CA CYS A 25 -11.58 -19.20 -3.31
C CYS A 25 -12.73 -18.71 -4.18
N PRO A 26 -13.38 -19.59 -4.96
CA PRO A 26 -14.63 -19.25 -5.62
C PRO A 26 -15.68 -18.75 -4.61
N LEU A 27 -16.63 -17.94 -5.08
CA LEU A 27 -17.74 -17.45 -4.25
C LEU A 27 -18.92 -18.40 -4.40
N THR A 28 -18.75 -19.59 -3.87
CA THR A 28 -19.68 -20.73 -3.96
C THR A 28 -20.09 -21.15 -2.54
N PRO A 29 -21.14 -21.96 -2.37
CA PRO A 29 -21.50 -22.51 -1.06
C PRO A 29 -20.53 -23.59 -0.56
N GLU A 30 -19.63 -24.11 -1.41
CA GLU A 30 -18.65 -25.10 -1.02
C GLU A 30 -17.54 -24.50 -0.14
N LEU A 31 -17.25 -25.14 0.99
CA LEU A 31 -16.24 -24.64 1.95
C LEU A 31 -14.80 -25.07 1.63
N SER A 32 -14.61 -25.97 0.66
CA SER A 32 -13.32 -26.64 0.40
C SER A 32 -12.81 -26.46 -1.04
N ASP A 33 -13.36 -25.53 -1.79
CA ASP A 33 -12.99 -25.28 -3.19
C ASP A 33 -11.90 -24.20 -3.36
N CYS A 34 -11.39 -23.66 -2.25
CA CYS A 34 -10.19 -22.83 -2.23
C CYS A 34 -8.98 -23.63 -2.70
N TRP A 35 -8.27 -23.12 -3.70
CA TRP A 35 -7.03 -23.74 -4.21
C TRP A 35 -5.86 -22.77 -4.12
N ARG A 36 -4.66 -23.31 -3.94
CA ARG A 36 -3.42 -22.52 -3.89
C ARG A 36 -3.01 -22.14 -5.30
N VAL A 37 -2.79 -20.85 -5.53
CA VAL A 37 -2.30 -20.35 -6.80
C VAL A 37 -0.85 -20.84 -7.00
N PRO A 38 -0.53 -21.55 -8.11
CA PRO A 38 0.79 -22.11 -8.36
C PRO A 38 1.73 -21.00 -8.83
N ILE A 39 2.25 -20.26 -7.85
CA ILE A 39 3.28 -19.25 -8.02
C ILE A 39 4.48 -19.62 -7.15
N ASP A 40 5.65 -19.19 -7.58
CA ASP A 40 6.91 -19.37 -6.83
C ASP A 40 7.40 -20.83 -6.70
N GLU A 41 7.25 -21.65 -7.74
CA GLU A 41 7.68 -23.04 -7.70
C GLU A 41 9.21 -23.18 -7.73
N GLY A 42 9.73 -24.24 -7.10
CA GLY A 42 11.17 -24.53 -7.03
C GLY A 42 11.95 -23.66 -6.03
N VAL A 43 13.28 -23.80 -6.03
CA VAL A 43 14.22 -22.95 -5.26
C VAL A 43 15.63 -23.08 -5.85
N ASP A 44 16.41 -21.99 -5.82
CA ASP A 44 17.87 -22.06 -5.99
C ASP A 44 18.58 -21.86 -4.64
N PRO A 45 19.00 -22.94 -3.95
CA PRO A 45 19.63 -22.84 -2.64
C PRO A 45 20.98 -22.11 -2.64
N GLN A 46 21.57 -21.83 -3.81
CA GLN A 46 22.81 -21.06 -3.91
C GLN A 46 22.58 -19.55 -4.01
N ARG A 47 21.33 -19.11 -4.24
CA ARG A 47 21.00 -17.70 -4.45
C ARG A 47 19.87 -17.19 -3.55
N GLU A 48 19.02 -18.06 -3.03
CA GLU A 48 17.85 -17.66 -2.26
C GLU A 48 17.52 -18.60 -1.10
N SER A 49 16.75 -18.07 -0.15
CA SER A 49 16.04 -18.84 0.86
C SER A 49 14.58 -18.40 0.88
N LYS A 50 13.67 -19.38 0.74
CA LYS A 50 12.21 -19.14 0.79
C LYS A 50 11.62 -19.39 2.18
N GLU A 51 12.43 -19.84 3.13
CA GLU A 51 11.99 -20.14 4.49
C GLU A 51 11.45 -18.88 5.17
N ASN A 52 10.18 -18.93 5.59
CA ASN A 52 9.46 -17.82 6.20
C ASN A 52 9.51 -16.51 5.39
N GLN A 53 9.47 -16.60 4.06
CA GLN A 53 9.42 -15.40 3.20
C GLN A 53 8.09 -14.62 3.30
N TRP A 54 7.05 -15.23 3.87
CA TRP A 54 5.72 -14.63 4.09
C TRP A 54 4.99 -14.25 2.80
N LEU A 55 4.97 -15.17 1.82
CA LEU A 55 4.21 -14.97 0.59
C LEU A 55 2.70 -14.86 0.87
N GLY A 56 2.08 -13.79 0.38
CA GLY A 56 0.68 -13.45 0.65
C GLY A 56 0.50 -12.47 1.81
N VAL A 57 1.58 -11.85 2.31
CA VAL A 57 1.47 -10.82 3.37
C VAL A 57 0.63 -9.62 2.93
N SER A 58 0.79 -9.24 1.66
CA SER A 58 -0.01 -8.22 1.01
C SER A 58 -0.61 -8.83 -0.25
N VAL A 59 -1.91 -8.60 -0.45
CA VAL A 59 -2.65 -9.00 -1.65
C VAL A 59 -3.53 -7.83 -2.06
N LYS A 60 -3.42 -7.44 -3.33
CA LYS A 60 -4.27 -6.40 -3.94
C LYS A 60 -4.68 -6.81 -5.34
N SER A 61 -5.89 -6.41 -5.72
CA SER A 61 -6.43 -6.62 -7.06
C SER A 61 -6.84 -5.28 -7.64
N GLN A 62 -6.59 -5.08 -8.93
CA GLN A 62 -7.16 -3.95 -9.67
C GLN A 62 -8.67 -4.10 -9.90
N GLY A 63 -9.27 -5.25 -9.58
CA GLY A 63 -10.65 -5.63 -9.87
C GLY A 63 -10.80 -6.28 -11.25
N ALA A 64 -12.04 -6.39 -11.73
CA ALA A 64 -12.34 -7.04 -13.01
C ALA A 64 -11.53 -6.43 -14.18
N GLY A 65 -11.01 -7.30 -15.04
CA GLY A 65 -10.19 -6.93 -16.20
C GLY A 65 -8.74 -6.52 -15.86
N GLY A 66 -8.33 -6.58 -14.59
CA GLY A 66 -7.05 -6.04 -14.14
C GLY A 66 -6.09 -7.08 -13.57
N LYS A 67 -4.90 -6.61 -13.20
CA LYS A 67 -3.84 -7.42 -12.59
C LYS A 67 -4.00 -7.53 -11.08
N ILE A 68 -3.27 -8.47 -10.49
CA ILE A 68 -3.21 -8.75 -9.06
C ILE A 68 -1.76 -8.68 -8.61
N VAL A 69 -1.51 -8.11 -7.44
CA VAL A 69 -0.18 -8.13 -6.82
C VAL A 69 -0.25 -8.87 -5.49
N THR A 70 0.73 -9.74 -5.25
CA THR A 70 0.96 -10.40 -3.97
C THR A 70 2.44 -10.39 -3.62
N CYS A 71 2.81 -10.21 -2.36
CA CYS A 71 4.22 -10.07 -1.99
C CYS A 71 4.66 -11.02 -0.87
N ALA A 72 5.98 -11.16 -0.75
CA ALA A 72 6.73 -11.91 0.25
C ALA A 72 7.84 -10.99 0.79
N HIS A 73 7.49 -10.13 1.75
CA HIS A 73 8.38 -9.08 2.26
C HIS A 73 9.61 -9.61 3.03
N ARG A 74 9.63 -10.90 3.40
CA ARG A 74 10.76 -11.54 4.09
C ARG A 74 11.58 -12.45 3.17
N TYR A 75 11.35 -12.37 1.86
CA TYR A 75 12.18 -13.10 0.91
C TYR A 75 13.65 -12.71 1.04
N GLU A 76 14.50 -13.73 1.09
CA GLU A 76 15.94 -13.61 1.38
C GLU A 76 16.76 -13.99 0.14
N VAL A 77 17.67 -13.10 -0.23
CA VAL A 77 18.74 -13.38 -1.19
C VAL A 77 20.00 -13.77 -0.42
N ARG A 78 20.71 -14.77 -0.92
CA ARG A 78 21.94 -15.30 -0.31
C ARG A 78 23.13 -15.04 -1.23
N HIS A 79 24.22 -14.62 -0.63
CA HIS A 79 25.49 -14.41 -1.30
C HIS A 79 26.57 -15.32 -0.71
N TRP A 80 27.50 -15.78 -1.54
CA TRP A 80 28.64 -16.61 -1.11
C TRP A 80 28.22 -17.83 -0.27
N VAL A 81 27.17 -18.53 -0.70
CA VAL A 81 26.58 -19.66 0.02
C VAL A 81 27.61 -20.74 0.34
N ARG A 82 27.65 -21.20 1.59
CA ARG A 82 28.63 -22.16 2.13
C ARG A 82 30.09 -21.65 2.14
N GLN A 83 30.29 -20.35 2.11
CA GLN A 83 31.61 -19.73 2.30
C GLN A 83 31.64 -18.95 3.63
N PRO A 84 32.83 -18.66 4.20
CA PRO A 84 32.94 -17.94 5.48
C PRO A 84 32.32 -16.53 5.48
N LEU A 85 32.18 -15.92 4.30
CA LEU A 85 31.61 -14.59 4.08
C LEU A 85 30.15 -14.66 3.58
N GLU A 86 29.42 -15.74 3.87
CA GLU A 86 28.00 -15.85 3.50
C GLU A 86 27.20 -14.69 4.11
N THR A 87 26.52 -13.93 3.26
CA THR A 87 25.59 -12.88 3.68
C THR A 87 24.18 -13.17 3.20
N ARG A 88 23.22 -12.55 3.87
CA ARG A 88 21.79 -12.76 3.67
C ARG A 88 21.07 -11.44 3.73
N ASP A 89 20.39 -11.10 2.65
CA ASP A 89 19.71 -9.83 2.49
C ASP A 89 18.21 -10.08 2.41
N VAL A 90 17.46 -9.51 3.36
CA VAL A 90 16.01 -9.65 3.46
C VAL A 90 15.37 -8.53 2.63
N ILE A 91 15.50 -8.66 1.32
CA ILE A 91 15.05 -7.63 0.40
C ILE A 91 13.54 -7.64 0.21
N GLY A 92 12.89 -8.79 0.30
CA GLY A 92 11.48 -8.95 -0.08
C GLY A 92 11.27 -9.05 -1.60
N ARG A 93 10.08 -9.50 -2.01
CA ARG A 93 9.70 -9.57 -3.44
C ARG A 93 8.20 -9.54 -3.65
N CYS A 94 7.77 -9.21 -4.86
CA CYS A 94 6.37 -9.25 -5.25
C CYS A 94 6.15 -10.06 -6.53
N PHE A 95 4.90 -10.45 -6.73
CA PHE A 95 4.40 -11.12 -7.92
C PHE A 95 3.25 -10.32 -8.47
N VAL A 96 3.30 -10.02 -9.76
CA VAL A 96 2.16 -9.50 -10.50
C VAL A 96 1.58 -10.62 -11.35
N LEU A 97 0.26 -10.79 -11.26
CA LEU A 97 -0.47 -11.85 -11.96
C LEU A 97 -1.54 -11.23 -12.85
N SER A 98 -1.79 -11.88 -13.98
CA SER A 98 -2.91 -11.57 -14.84
C SER A 98 -4.25 -11.98 -14.20
N GLN A 99 -5.37 -11.55 -14.83
CA GLN A 99 -6.71 -11.79 -14.31
C GLN A 99 -7.04 -13.28 -14.08
N ASP A 100 -6.41 -14.19 -14.85
CA ASP A 100 -6.56 -15.64 -14.73
C ASP A 100 -5.64 -16.27 -13.68
N LEU A 101 -4.98 -15.45 -12.85
CA LEU A 101 -4.05 -15.85 -11.79
C LEU A 101 -2.80 -16.56 -12.31
N ARG A 102 -2.43 -16.32 -13.56
CA ARG A 102 -1.24 -16.88 -14.20
C ARG A 102 -0.27 -15.77 -14.62
N VAL A 103 0.95 -16.19 -14.90
CA VAL A 103 1.98 -15.35 -15.53
C VAL A 103 1.76 -15.45 -17.04
N ARG A 104 1.39 -14.33 -17.69
CA ARG A 104 1.12 -14.28 -19.13
C ARG A 104 2.08 -13.36 -19.87
N ASP A 105 2.40 -12.22 -19.25
CA ASP A 105 3.23 -11.18 -19.84
C ASP A 105 4.65 -11.17 -19.24
N GLU A 106 5.61 -10.54 -19.91
CA GLU A 106 6.99 -10.38 -19.41
C GLU A 106 7.08 -9.61 -18.09
N MET A 107 6.12 -8.72 -17.84
CA MET A 107 5.99 -7.97 -16.57
C MET A 107 5.16 -8.71 -15.52
N ASP A 108 4.59 -9.88 -15.83
CA ASP A 108 3.99 -10.74 -14.82
C ASP A 108 5.07 -11.60 -14.14
N GLY A 109 4.71 -12.25 -13.03
CA GLY A 109 5.59 -13.16 -12.30
C GLY A 109 6.40 -12.46 -11.20
N GLY A 110 7.43 -13.14 -10.72
CA GLY A 110 8.16 -12.78 -9.50
C GLY A 110 9.36 -11.85 -9.69
N GLY A 111 9.47 -11.18 -10.83
CA GLY A 111 10.57 -10.27 -11.17
C GLY A 111 10.55 -8.94 -10.41
N TRP A 112 9.48 -8.65 -9.66
CA TRP A 112 9.30 -7.40 -8.93
C TRP A 112 10.13 -7.38 -7.65
N LYS A 113 11.42 -7.06 -7.80
CA LYS A 113 12.46 -7.04 -6.76
C LYS A 113 13.38 -5.82 -6.91
N PHE A 114 12.83 -4.60 -6.81
CA PHE A 114 13.60 -3.38 -7.01
C PHE A 114 14.78 -3.19 -6.05
N CYS A 115 14.74 -3.84 -4.88
CA CYS A 115 15.83 -3.80 -3.91
C CYS A 115 17.01 -4.73 -4.25
N GLU A 116 16.83 -5.67 -5.18
CA GLU A 116 17.89 -6.55 -5.66
C GLU A 116 18.92 -5.78 -6.49
N GLY A 117 20.22 -6.08 -6.30
CA GLY A 117 21.31 -5.44 -7.05
C GLY A 117 21.69 -4.03 -6.58
N ARG A 118 21.04 -3.51 -5.53
CA ARG A 118 21.39 -2.24 -4.88
C ARG A 118 22.43 -2.44 -3.76
N PRO A 119 23.04 -1.36 -3.22
CA PRO A 119 23.98 -1.46 -2.11
C PRO A 119 23.39 -2.22 -0.92
N GLN A 120 24.09 -3.29 -0.53
CA GLN A 120 23.68 -4.20 0.54
C GLN A 120 24.21 -3.66 1.88
N SER A 121 23.32 -3.06 2.67
CA SER A 121 23.55 -2.63 4.06
C SER A 121 22.20 -2.29 4.68
N HIS A 122 22.09 -2.34 6.00
CA HIS A 122 20.96 -1.77 6.75
C HIS A 122 20.77 -0.26 6.52
N GLU A 123 21.85 0.47 6.23
CA GLU A 123 21.82 1.90 5.87
C GLU A 123 21.30 2.15 4.45
N HIS A 124 21.14 1.08 3.66
CA HIS A 124 20.70 1.11 2.27
C HIS A 124 19.56 0.11 2.07
N PHE A 125 19.73 -0.91 1.21
CA PHE A 125 18.65 -1.80 0.76
C PHE A 125 18.76 -3.26 1.23
N GLY A 126 19.77 -3.61 2.05
CA GLY A 126 20.01 -5.00 2.48
C GLY A 126 18.89 -5.58 3.36
N THR A 127 18.14 -4.72 4.03
CA THR A 127 16.95 -5.08 4.82
C THR A 127 15.67 -4.45 4.27
N CYS A 128 15.61 -4.20 2.97
CA CYS A 128 14.55 -3.41 2.33
C CYS A 128 13.11 -3.87 2.68
N GLN A 129 12.86 -5.18 2.74
CA GLN A 129 11.55 -5.77 3.00
C GLN A 129 10.42 -5.23 2.11
N GLN A 130 10.69 -5.07 0.81
CA GLN A 130 9.70 -4.57 -0.13
C GLN A 130 8.45 -5.45 -0.19
N GLY A 131 7.30 -4.82 -0.42
CA GLY A 131 6.03 -5.50 -0.56
C GLY A 131 5.37 -5.86 0.76
N LEU A 132 5.87 -5.34 1.90
CA LEU A 132 5.10 -5.39 3.14
C LEU A 132 3.74 -4.71 2.94
N ALA A 133 3.74 -3.58 2.24
CA ALA A 133 2.55 -2.99 1.66
C ALA A 133 2.65 -2.94 0.14
N ALA A 134 1.52 -3.13 -0.52
CA ALA A 134 1.37 -2.95 -1.95
C ALA A 134 0.01 -2.31 -2.23
N ALA A 135 -0.07 -1.53 -3.31
CA ALA A 135 -1.31 -0.94 -3.80
C ALA A 135 -1.24 -0.74 -5.33
N PHE A 136 -2.39 -0.45 -5.93
CA PHE A 136 -2.48 -0.05 -7.32
C PHE A 136 -2.99 1.38 -7.40
N SER A 137 -2.44 2.18 -8.32
CA SER A 137 -2.96 3.52 -8.56
C SER A 137 -4.42 3.48 -9.03
N PRO A 138 -5.22 4.55 -8.81
CA PRO A 138 -6.64 4.56 -9.15
C PRO A 138 -6.90 4.44 -10.65
N ASP A 139 -5.95 4.91 -11.47
CA ASP A 139 -5.94 4.80 -12.92
C ASP A 139 -5.46 3.43 -13.44
N ARG A 140 -5.11 2.50 -12.53
CA ARG A 140 -4.66 1.12 -12.82
C ARG A 140 -3.37 1.02 -13.63
N ARG A 141 -2.59 2.10 -13.77
CA ARG A 141 -1.34 2.11 -14.54
C ARG A 141 -0.11 1.76 -13.72
N TYR A 142 -0.15 2.02 -12.41
CA TYR A 142 0.99 1.86 -11.52
C TYR A 142 0.71 0.87 -10.41
N VAL A 143 1.78 0.20 -9.98
CA VAL A 143 1.87 -0.52 -8.73
C VAL A 143 2.74 0.28 -7.77
N LEU A 144 2.29 0.37 -6.52
CA LEU A 144 2.99 1.03 -5.44
C LEU A 144 3.49 -0.05 -4.48
N LEU A 145 4.78 -0.03 -4.18
CA LEU A 145 5.45 -1.00 -3.32
C LEU A 145 6.13 -0.27 -2.16
N GLY A 146 5.74 -0.61 -0.95
CA GLY A 146 6.35 -0.09 0.26
C GLY A 146 7.50 -0.97 0.74
N ALA A 147 8.58 -0.34 1.20
CA ALA A 147 9.81 -1.00 1.65
C ALA A 147 10.32 -0.32 2.93
N PRO A 148 9.84 -0.75 4.12
CA PRO A 148 10.08 -0.03 5.36
C PRO A 148 11.47 -0.22 5.94
N GLY A 149 12.20 -1.25 5.56
CA GLY A 149 13.50 -1.55 6.15
C GLY A 149 14.68 -0.92 5.41
N THR A 150 14.43 0.01 4.49
CA THR A 150 15.50 0.80 3.85
C THR A 150 15.98 1.94 4.74
N TYR A 151 17.24 2.33 4.57
CA TYR A 151 17.86 3.50 5.22
C TYR A 151 17.68 3.52 6.74
N ASN A 152 18.16 2.48 7.44
CA ASN A 152 18.00 2.32 8.89
C ASN A 152 16.54 2.42 9.32
N TRP A 153 15.69 1.63 8.65
CA TRP A 153 14.26 1.54 8.93
C TRP A 153 13.52 2.88 8.78
N LYS A 154 14.10 3.84 8.05
CA LYS A 154 13.40 5.06 7.62
C LYS A 154 12.24 4.68 6.70
N GLY A 155 12.52 3.77 5.76
CA GLY A 155 11.57 3.24 4.79
C GLY A 155 11.44 4.08 3.52
N THR A 156 10.94 3.47 2.45
CA THR A 156 10.70 4.10 1.15
C THR A 156 9.42 3.59 0.51
N LEU A 157 8.95 4.32 -0.51
CA LEU A 157 7.85 3.93 -1.38
C LEU A 157 8.33 4.04 -2.82
N ARG A 158 8.11 2.97 -3.59
CA ARG A 158 8.42 2.94 -5.02
C ARG A 158 7.15 2.77 -5.84
N VAL A 159 7.06 3.51 -6.94
CA VAL A 159 5.94 3.49 -7.88
C VAL A 159 6.48 3.04 -9.23
N GLU A 160 5.96 1.93 -9.73
CA GLU A 160 6.39 1.33 -10.99
C GLU A 160 5.20 1.14 -11.94
N GLN A 161 5.46 1.23 -13.24
CA GLN A 161 4.44 1.11 -14.28
C GLN A 161 4.16 -0.35 -14.63
N LEU A 162 2.89 -0.71 -14.83
CA LEU A 162 2.46 -2.08 -15.16
C LEU A 162 2.31 -2.35 -16.66
N ASN A 163 2.17 -1.31 -17.48
CA ASN A 163 1.95 -1.40 -18.93
C ASN A 163 3.02 -0.58 -19.65
N GLN A 164 3.89 -1.23 -20.41
CA GLN A 164 4.80 -0.60 -21.37
C GLN A 164 4.22 -0.77 -22.77
N SER A 165 3.18 -0.01 -23.10
CA SER A 165 2.80 0.11 -24.52
C SER A 165 3.78 1.07 -25.21
N SER A 166 4.03 0.90 -26.52
CA SER A 166 4.91 1.78 -27.30
C SER A 166 4.46 3.25 -27.31
N LEU A 167 3.19 3.53 -26.98
CA LEU A 167 2.64 4.87 -26.76
C LEU A 167 3.01 5.45 -25.38
N ASP A 168 3.13 4.61 -24.34
CA ASP A 168 3.52 5.06 -22.99
C ASP A 168 5.01 5.46 -22.94
N LEU A 169 5.85 4.85 -23.80
CA LEU A 169 7.27 5.21 -23.98
C LEU A 169 7.49 6.63 -24.55
N LEU A 170 6.46 7.24 -25.15
CA LEU A 170 6.52 8.62 -25.65
C LEU A 170 6.25 9.65 -24.54
N GLN A 171 5.87 9.22 -23.34
CA GLN A 171 5.75 10.07 -22.16
C GLN A 171 7.08 10.07 -21.41
N LEU A 172 7.86 11.14 -21.61
CA LEU A 172 9.19 11.40 -21.04
C LEU A 172 9.30 11.36 -19.51
N ASP A 173 8.18 11.18 -18.81
CA ASP A 173 8.07 11.30 -17.36
C ASP A 173 7.19 10.19 -16.79
N ALA A 174 7.33 8.94 -17.27
CA ALA A 174 6.46 7.82 -16.90
C ALA A 174 6.92 7.05 -15.64
N GLY A 175 7.95 7.53 -14.94
CA GLY A 175 8.56 6.85 -13.80
C GLY A 175 9.60 5.80 -14.22
N PRO A 176 10.07 4.97 -13.27
CA PRO A 176 9.53 4.78 -11.92
C PRO A 176 9.89 5.92 -10.95
N TYR A 177 9.09 6.06 -9.89
CA TYR A 177 9.27 7.11 -8.87
C TYR A 177 9.59 6.50 -7.51
N GLU A 178 10.41 7.20 -6.73
CA GLU A 178 10.85 6.73 -5.40
C GLU A 178 11.00 7.93 -4.46
N ALA A 179 10.62 7.78 -3.18
CA ALA A 179 10.63 8.88 -2.21
C ALA A 179 12.03 9.47 -1.90
N GLY A 180 13.11 8.76 -2.25
CA GLY A 180 14.50 9.24 -2.19
C GLY A 180 15.11 9.55 -3.57
N GLY A 181 14.29 9.63 -4.62
CA GLY A 181 14.74 9.65 -6.01
C GLY A 181 15.25 8.27 -6.46
N GLU A 182 14.82 7.80 -7.63
CA GLU A 182 15.27 6.49 -8.13
C GLU A 182 16.79 6.47 -8.36
N LYS A 183 17.32 7.55 -8.95
CA LYS A 183 18.73 7.69 -9.31
C LYS A 183 19.56 8.22 -8.15
N ASP A 184 19.04 9.21 -7.45
CA ASP A 184 19.74 9.89 -6.36
C ASP A 184 19.87 8.99 -5.13
N GLN A 185 18.84 8.19 -4.85
CA GLN A 185 18.78 7.28 -3.70
C GLN A 185 19.15 7.98 -2.38
N ASP A 186 18.82 9.27 -2.28
CA ASP A 186 19.20 10.13 -1.18
C ASP A 186 18.18 9.99 -0.04
N PRO A 187 18.58 9.41 1.11
CA PRO A 187 17.69 9.34 2.25
C PRO A 187 17.24 10.72 2.73
N SER A 188 17.99 11.81 2.53
CA SER A 188 17.66 13.15 3.02
C SER A 188 16.30 13.67 2.48
N LEU A 189 15.94 13.26 1.27
CA LEU A 189 14.70 13.63 0.59
C LEU A 189 13.45 12.94 1.17
N ILE A 190 13.65 11.88 1.96
CA ILE A 190 12.55 11.14 2.60
C ILE A 190 12.12 11.90 3.88
N PRO A 191 10.88 12.43 3.95
CA PRO A 191 10.46 13.41 4.95
C PRO A 191 10.06 12.79 6.30
N VAL A 192 10.77 11.74 6.75
CA VAL A 192 10.57 11.09 8.04
C VAL A 192 11.92 10.83 8.71
N PRO A 193 12.02 10.64 10.04
CA PRO A 193 13.27 10.20 10.67
C PRO A 193 13.56 8.71 10.43
N ALA A 194 14.77 8.24 10.78
CA ALA A 194 15.08 6.81 10.84
C ALA A 194 14.14 6.06 11.81
N ASN A 195 13.95 4.75 11.60
CA ASN A 195 13.00 3.91 12.34
C ASN A 195 11.52 4.32 12.24
N SER A 196 11.14 5.05 11.19
CA SER A 196 9.74 5.44 10.95
C SER A 196 8.93 4.38 10.22
N TYR A 197 9.58 3.41 9.57
CA TYR A 197 8.94 2.35 8.78
C TYR A 197 8.01 2.91 7.68
N PHE A 198 8.44 3.96 6.99
CA PHE A 198 7.69 4.53 5.87
C PHE A 198 7.47 3.47 4.77
N GLY A 199 6.29 3.45 4.16
CA GLY A 199 5.91 2.38 3.23
C GLY A 199 5.28 1.13 3.89
N THR A 200 4.92 1.18 5.18
CA THR A 200 4.11 0.15 5.85
C THR A 200 2.61 0.20 5.51
N GLY A 201 2.11 1.35 5.04
CA GLY A 201 0.72 1.55 4.61
C GLY A 201 0.55 1.45 3.08
N GLY A 202 -0.61 0.97 2.60
CA GLY A 202 -0.89 0.84 1.18
C GLY A 202 -2.21 1.49 0.77
N GLY A 203 -2.18 2.60 0.05
CA GLY A 203 -3.33 3.18 -0.68
C GLY A 203 -2.93 3.46 -2.14
N PRO A 204 -3.84 3.55 -3.13
CA PRO A 204 -5.30 3.86 -3.02
C PRO A 204 -6.31 2.87 -3.65
N ALA A 205 -7.61 3.23 -3.61
CA ALA A 205 -8.78 2.54 -4.21
C ALA A 205 -9.61 3.46 -5.14
N ARG A 206 -10.64 2.91 -5.84
CA ARG A 206 -10.87 3.06 -7.30
C ARG A 206 -12.07 3.97 -7.77
N ARG A 207 -11.89 4.58 -8.97
CA ARG A 207 -12.79 5.00 -10.10
C ARG A 207 -14.25 5.47 -9.87
N SER A 208 -14.52 6.71 -10.35
CA SER A 208 -15.82 7.35 -10.62
C SER A 208 -16.72 6.63 -11.67
N PRO A 209 -18.06 6.81 -11.65
CA PRO A 209 -19.01 6.15 -12.57
C PRO A 209 -18.79 6.50 -14.06
N PRO A 210 -19.30 5.67 -14.99
CA PRO A 210 -19.07 5.81 -16.44
C PRO A 210 -19.83 7.03 -16.98
N GLY A 211 -19.20 8.21 -16.95
CA GLY A 211 -19.81 9.43 -17.50
C GLY A 211 -18.85 10.64 -17.61
N CYS A 212 -17.84 10.77 -16.75
CA CYS A 212 -16.88 11.88 -16.83
C CYS A 212 -15.56 11.39 -17.46
N ARG A 213 -15.35 11.60 -18.77
CA ARG A 213 -14.01 11.55 -19.38
C ARG A 213 -13.54 12.98 -19.65
N GLY A 214 -12.72 13.52 -18.75
CA GLY A 214 -11.88 14.69 -19.03
C GLY A 214 -10.54 14.24 -19.64
N PRO A 215 -9.84 15.11 -20.40
CA PRO A 215 -8.55 14.78 -21.00
C PRO A 215 -7.49 14.52 -19.90
N PRO A 216 -6.51 13.64 -20.14
CA PRO A 216 -5.46 13.32 -19.18
C PRO A 216 -4.56 14.55 -19.03
N ARG A 217 -4.66 15.26 -17.90
CA ARG A 217 -3.68 16.24 -17.49
C ARG A 217 -2.87 15.66 -16.35
N ALA A 218 -1.55 15.63 -16.56
CA ALA A 218 -0.39 15.38 -15.70
C ALA A 218 -0.58 14.45 -14.48
N PRO A 219 0.30 13.44 -14.28
CA PRO A 219 0.34 12.73 -13.01
C PRO A 219 0.54 13.74 -11.88
N VAL A 220 -0.24 13.61 -10.82
CA VAL A 220 0.02 14.29 -9.56
C VAL A 220 1.31 13.68 -9.03
N THR A 221 2.43 14.28 -9.38
CA THR A 221 3.70 14.08 -8.71
C THR A 221 3.43 14.34 -7.22
N PRO A 222 3.86 13.47 -6.29
CA PRO A 222 4.00 13.91 -4.91
C PRO A 222 4.92 15.12 -4.96
N GLN A 223 4.37 16.32 -4.75
CA GLN A 223 5.14 17.55 -4.73
C GLN A 223 6.09 17.47 -3.54
N ILE A 224 7.32 17.05 -3.80
CA ILE A 224 8.47 17.30 -2.95
C ILE A 224 8.82 18.76 -3.21
N PRO A 225 8.77 19.66 -2.20
CA PRO A 225 9.18 21.04 -2.39
C PRO A 225 10.65 21.07 -2.81
N GLU A 226 10.90 21.56 -4.02
CA GLU A 226 12.24 21.86 -4.53
C GLU A 226 12.81 23.03 -3.72
N GLU A 227 13.81 22.79 -2.87
CA GLU A 227 14.48 23.83 -2.10
C GLU A 227 15.43 24.63 -2.99
N THR A 228 15.11 25.92 -3.17
CA THR A 228 16.12 26.94 -3.48
C THR A 228 16.52 27.64 -2.18
N PRO A 229 17.81 27.97 -1.97
CA PRO A 229 18.31 28.38 -0.67
C PRO A 229 18.19 29.90 -0.45
N ILE A 230 17.40 30.33 0.54
CA ILE A 230 17.47 31.69 1.11
C ILE A 230 17.03 31.67 2.60
N PRO A 231 17.44 32.63 3.45
CA PRO A 231 18.21 32.40 4.68
C PRO A 231 17.37 32.43 5.96
N GLU A 232 18.03 32.05 7.06
CA GLU A 232 17.65 32.12 8.48
C GLU A 232 16.57 33.15 8.84
N ASP A 233 15.37 32.62 9.13
CA ASP A 233 14.44 33.00 10.22
C ASP A 233 13.01 32.70 9.77
N THR A 234 12.54 31.48 9.96
CA THR A 234 11.11 31.15 9.96
C THR A 234 10.85 29.86 10.75
N PRO A 235 9.81 29.80 11.60
CA PRO A 235 9.57 28.68 12.50
C PRO A 235 9.14 27.42 11.72
N PRO A 236 9.35 26.21 12.28
CA PRO A 236 9.31 24.97 11.51
C PRO A 236 7.91 24.67 10.95
N LYS A 237 7.87 24.38 9.64
CA LYS A 237 6.71 23.88 8.91
C LYS A 237 6.26 22.52 9.48
N SER A 238 4.95 22.31 9.47
CA SER A 238 4.23 21.16 10.02
C SER A 238 4.82 19.82 9.57
N GLN A 239 5.52 19.20 10.50
CA GLN A 239 6.14 17.89 10.38
C GLN A 239 5.03 16.82 10.40
N CYS A 240 4.84 16.10 9.29
CA CYS A 240 4.09 14.85 9.30
C CYS A 240 4.81 13.86 10.23
N ARG A 241 4.37 13.78 11.49
CA ARG A 241 4.89 12.78 12.44
C ARG A 241 4.48 11.40 11.95
N GLY A 242 5.45 10.67 11.40
CA GLY A 242 5.30 9.27 11.01
C GLY A 242 4.97 8.40 12.21
N GLY A 243 3.71 8.01 12.34
CA GLY A 243 3.29 6.83 13.10
C GLY A 243 3.17 5.66 12.14
N GLY A 244 3.81 4.52 12.45
CA GLY A 244 3.70 3.30 11.66
C GLY A 244 2.30 2.70 11.71
N GLY A 245 1.45 3.09 10.76
CA GLY A 245 0.09 2.58 10.66
C GLY A 245 -0.42 2.49 9.22
N SER A 246 -1.56 1.82 9.05
CA SER A 246 -2.14 1.56 7.73
C SER A 246 -2.61 2.87 7.09
N GLN A 247 -2.45 3.04 5.78
CA GLN A 247 -2.89 4.23 5.05
C GLN A 247 -3.86 3.84 3.94
N GLY A 248 -4.91 4.64 3.72
CA GLY A 248 -5.87 4.50 2.62
C GLY A 248 -6.23 5.87 2.05
N GLN A 249 -6.63 5.95 0.78
CA GLN A 249 -7.14 7.19 0.17
C GLN A 249 -8.57 6.98 -0.28
N PHE A 250 -9.37 8.05 -0.25
CA PHE A 250 -10.81 8.01 -0.45
C PHE A 250 -11.30 9.28 -1.14
N GLY A 251 -12.41 9.24 -1.89
CA GLY A 251 -12.95 10.44 -2.53
C GLY A 251 -14.33 10.82 -2.01
N VAL A 252 -14.57 12.12 -1.79
CA VAL A 252 -15.94 12.69 -1.72
C VAL A 252 -16.40 13.06 -3.14
N PRO A 253 -17.60 12.68 -3.60
CA PRO A 253 -18.19 13.18 -4.83
C PRO A 253 -18.73 14.61 -4.64
N GLY A 254 -18.48 15.48 -5.62
CA GLY A 254 -19.16 16.76 -5.73
C GLY A 254 -20.55 16.57 -6.33
N VAL A 255 -21.59 17.04 -5.63
CA VAL A 255 -22.95 17.12 -6.17
C VAL A 255 -23.01 18.29 -7.16
N GLY A 256 -22.92 17.99 -8.45
CA GLY A 256 -23.21 18.92 -9.53
C GLY A 256 -24.56 18.61 -10.16
N GLY A 257 -25.61 19.32 -9.73
CA GLY A 257 -26.86 19.37 -10.49
C GLY A 257 -26.64 20.17 -11.78
N GLY A 258 -27.08 19.62 -12.92
CA GLY A 258 -27.15 20.36 -14.19
C GLY A 258 -26.36 19.76 -15.34
N VAL A 259 -27.13 19.26 -16.31
CA VAL A 259 -26.90 19.10 -17.75
C VAL A 259 -25.61 19.78 -18.30
N THR A 260 -24.78 18.97 -18.96
CA THR A 260 -23.70 19.34 -19.90
C THR A 260 -22.68 20.39 -19.43
N GLY A 261 -21.72 19.98 -18.60
CA GLY A 261 -20.48 20.71 -18.33
C GLY A 261 -19.36 19.75 -17.90
N PRO A 262 -18.07 20.05 -18.13
CA PRO A 262 -16.97 19.18 -17.70
C PRO A 262 -16.93 19.09 -16.17
N CYS A 263 -17.00 17.87 -15.63
CA CYS A 263 -16.94 17.57 -14.19
C CYS A 263 -15.65 18.20 -13.58
N PRO A 264 -15.73 18.92 -12.45
CA PRO A 264 -14.53 19.43 -11.77
C PRO A 264 -13.63 18.27 -11.28
N PRO A 265 -12.31 18.49 -11.13
CA PRO A 265 -11.40 17.47 -10.62
C PRO A 265 -11.82 17.03 -9.21
N ARG A 266 -11.93 15.70 -9.00
CA ARG A 266 -12.20 15.10 -7.69
C ARG A 266 -10.88 15.00 -6.94
N TRP A 267 -10.77 15.75 -5.85
CA TRP A 267 -9.62 15.68 -4.96
C TRP A 267 -9.74 14.44 -4.07
N MET A 268 -8.63 13.73 -3.88
CA MET A 268 -8.59 12.55 -3.00
C MET A 268 -8.28 13.01 -1.58
N ASP A 269 -9.04 12.46 -0.64
CA ASP A 269 -8.85 12.55 0.80
C ASP A 269 -7.91 11.44 1.27
N LEU A 270 -7.24 11.68 2.39
CA LEU A 270 -6.26 10.76 2.97
C LEU A 270 -6.74 10.24 4.32
N VAL A 271 -6.66 8.93 4.51
CA VAL A 271 -7.00 8.25 5.76
C VAL A 271 -5.76 7.56 6.29
N VAL A 272 -5.37 7.88 7.53
CA VAL A 272 -4.17 7.34 8.19
C VAL A 272 -4.58 6.67 9.49
N GLY A 273 -4.34 5.37 9.58
CA GLY A 273 -4.48 4.59 10.80
C GLY A 273 -3.28 4.80 11.71
N ALA A 274 -3.54 4.86 13.01
CA ALA A 274 -2.56 4.92 14.07
C ALA A 274 -2.95 3.88 15.14
N PRO A 275 -2.80 2.58 14.86
CA PRO A 275 -3.29 1.50 15.73
C PRO A 275 -2.62 1.46 17.10
N HIS A 276 -1.40 2.00 17.22
CA HIS A 276 -0.68 2.12 18.48
C HIS A 276 -0.93 3.44 19.22
N PHE A 277 -1.78 4.33 18.69
CA PHE A 277 -2.17 5.54 19.41
C PHE A 277 -2.83 5.17 20.73
N PHE A 278 -2.42 5.81 21.81
CA PHE A 278 -2.97 5.55 23.13
C PHE A 278 -3.09 6.85 23.90
N GLU A 279 -4.28 7.10 24.44
CA GLU A 279 -4.57 8.27 25.27
C GLU A 279 -5.10 7.80 26.62
N ARG A 280 -4.29 7.98 27.68
CA ARG A 280 -4.54 7.39 29.00
C ARG A 280 -5.83 7.88 29.66
N LYS A 281 -6.20 9.15 29.47
CA LYS A 281 -7.36 9.76 30.14
C LYS A 281 -8.69 9.33 29.55
N GLU A 282 -8.74 9.15 28.23
CA GLU A 282 -9.95 8.79 27.48
C GLU A 282 -10.06 7.28 27.22
N GLU A 283 -9.11 6.49 27.73
CA GLU A 283 -8.98 5.04 27.50
C GLU A 283 -9.01 4.64 26.00
N ILE A 284 -8.50 5.51 25.14
CA ILE A 284 -8.45 5.27 23.69
C ILE A 284 -7.30 4.31 23.36
N GLY A 285 -7.58 3.31 22.53
CA GLY A 285 -6.59 2.40 21.97
C GLY A 285 -6.74 2.28 20.46
N GLY A 286 -5.82 2.87 19.71
CA GLY A 286 -5.89 3.02 18.26
C GLY A 286 -6.72 4.23 17.84
N ALA A 287 -6.31 4.86 16.74
CA ALA A 287 -6.99 6.00 16.14
C ALA A 287 -6.91 5.92 14.61
N VAL A 288 -7.81 6.64 13.94
CA VAL A 288 -7.74 6.92 12.50
C VAL A 288 -7.89 8.41 12.30
N TYR A 289 -7.03 8.99 11.47
CA TYR A 289 -7.06 10.39 11.08
C TYR A 289 -7.52 10.50 9.63
N VAL A 290 -8.56 11.30 9.40
CA VAL A 290 -9.12 11.56 8.07
C VAL A 290 -8.80 13.01 7.70
N TYR A 291 -7.96 13.18 6.69
CA TYR A 291 -7.58 14.45 6.10
C TYR A 291 -8.44 14.69 4.85
N ILE A 292 -9.39 15.61 4.97
CA ILE A 292 -10.22 16.01 3.84
C ILE A 292 -9.43 17.04 3.04
N ASN A 293 -9.37 16.87 1.73
CA ASN A 293 -8.60 17.70 0.84
C ASN A 293 -9.44 18.88 0.32
N PRO A 294 -9.22 20.12 0.78
CA PRO A 294 -10.00 21.28 0.36
C PRO A 294 -9.44 21.85 -0.95
N GLY A 295 -9.47 21.06 -2.03
CA GLY A 295 -9.06 21.56 -3.34
C GLY A 295 -7.55 21.57 -3.63
N GLY A 296 -6.78 20.70 -2.97
CA GLY A 296 -5.33 20.56 -3.11
C GLY A 296 -4.51 21.23 -2.01
N HIS A 297 -5.16 21.93 -1.07
CA HIS A 297 -4.49 22.69 0.00
C HIS A 297 -4.36 21.87 1.29
N TRP A 298 -3.29 21.09 1.40
CA TRP A 298 -3.05 20.23 2.57
C TRP A 298 -2.61 20.98 3.82
N ASP A 299 -1.96 22.14 3.66
CA ASP A 299 -1.40 22.92 4.78
C ASP A 299 -2.45 23.46 5.76
N THR A 300 -3.72 23.52 5.34
CA THR A 300 -4.85 23.98 6.15
C THR A 300 -5.79 22.84 6.57
N ALA A 301 -5.51 21.61 6.16
CA ALA A 301 -6.36 20.46 6.44
C ALA A 301 -6.26 20.06 7.92
N THR A 302 -7.33 20.29 8.68
CA THR A 302 -7.44 19.78 10.06
C THR A 302 -8.02 18.36 10.01
N PRO A 303 -7.31 17.33 10.50
CA PRO A 303 -7.80 15.96 10.41
C PRO A 303 -8.94 15.68 11.39
N LEU A 304 -9.97 14.97 10.92
CA LEU A 304 -10.95 14.34 11.78
C LEU A 304 -10.34 13.08 12.41
N ARG A 305 -10.38 12.98 13.75
CA ARG A 305 -9.91 11.80 14.50
C ARG A 305 -11.07 10.88 14.86
N LEU A 306 -11.01 9.63 14.39
CA LEU A 306 -11.87 8.53 14.81
C LEU A 306 -11.13 7.71 15.88
N ASN A 307 -11.80 7.40 16.98
CA ASN A 307 -11.18 6.77 18.15
C ASN A 307 -11.61 5.32 18.31
N GLY A 308 -10.63 4.46 18.62
CA GLY A 308 -10.85 3.07 19.02
C GLY A 308 -11.01 2.87 20.53
N THR A 309 -11.48 1.68 20.90
CA THR A 309 -11.56 1.24 22.29
C THR A 309 -10.18 0.80 22.80
N ARG A 310 -9.99 0.80 24.13
CA ARG A 310 -8.72 0.46 24.78
C ARG A 310 -8.17 -0.89 24.29
N GLY A 311 -6.94 -0.89 23.78
CA GLY A 311 -6.25 -2.10 23.33
C GLY A 311 -6.78 -2.73 22.04
N SER A 312 -7.73 -2.08 21.34
CA SER A 312 -8.37 -2.65 20.15
C SER A 312 -7.50 -2.67 18.88
N MET A 313 -6.43 -1.87 18.88
CA MET A 313 -5.63 -1.53 17.69
C MET A 313 -6.49 -1.04 16.52
N PHE A 314 -7.52 -0.25 16.82
CA PHE A 314 -8.36 0.39 15.81
C PHE A 314 -7.52 1.19 14.81
N GLY A 315 -7.79 1.01 13.52
CA GLY A 315 -7.01 1.63 12.45
C GLY A 315 -5.81 0.81 11.97
N ILE A 316 -5.68 -0.44 12.41
CA ILE A 316 -4.64 -1.35 11.89
C ILE A 316 -4.93 -1.81 10.47
N ALA A 317 -6.20 -1.87 10.08
CA ALA A 317 -6.65 -2.16 8.74
C ALA A 317 -7.67 -1.11 8.30
N LEU A 318 -7.44 -0.56 7.11
CA LEU A 318 -8.33 0.41 6.46
C LEU A 318 -8.71 -0.10 5.08
N SER A 319 -9.97 0.09 4.71
CA SER A 319 -10.44 -0.21 3.36
C SER A 319 -11.54 0.74 2.96
N THR A 320 -11.50 1.20 1.70
CA THR A 320 -12.64 1.86 1.08
C THR A 320 -13.69 0.79 0.78
N ALA A 321 -14.86 0.86 1.41
CA ALA A 321 -15.92 -0.10 1.21
C ALA A 321 -16.74 0.18 -0.08
N GLY A 322 -16.45 1.29 -0.77
CA GLY A 322 -17.31 1.83 -1.82
C GLY A 322 -18.52 2.52 -1.20
N ASP A 323 -19.45 2.97 -2.02
CA ASP A 323 -20.73 3.55 -1.58
C ASP A 323 -21.70 2.40 -1.22
N LEU A 324 -21.79 2.06 0.08
CA LEU A 324 -22.58 0.92 0.55
C LEU A 324 -24.06 1.25 0.69
N ASN A 325 -24.40 2.53 0.93
CA ASN A 325 -25.77 2.99 1.13
C ASN A 325 -26.38 3.64 -0.12
N HIS A 326 -25.62 3.72 -1.22
CA HIS A 326 -25.99 4.32 -2.49
C HIS A 326 -26.38 5.80 -2.39
N ASP A 327 -25.77 6.55 -1.46
CA ASP A 327 -26.00 7.99 -1.31
C ASP A 327 -25.10 8.85 -2.20
N GLY A 328 -24.23 8.20 -2.96
CA GLY A 328 -23.26 8.78 -3.87
C GLY A 328 -21.88 8.89 -3.24
N PHE A 329 -21.74 8.93 -1.92
CA PHE A 329 -20.48 9.08 -1.20
C PHE A 329 -19.85 7.70 -0.95
N GLU A 330 -18.53 7.60 -1.07
CA GLU A 330 -17.88 6.36 -0.68
C GLU A 330 -18.01 6.19 0.85
N ASP A 331 -17.78 4.96 1.37
CA ASP A 331 -17.78 4.64 2.79
C ASP A 331 -16.45 4.00 3.25
N LEU A 332 -16.07 4.25 4.50
CA LEU A 332 -14.83 3.78 5.09
C LEU A 332 -15.08 2.59 6.02
N ALA A 333 -14.32 1.50 5.82
CA ALA A 333 -14.24 0.40 6.76
C ALA A 333 -12.94 0.46 7.57
N VAL A 334 -13.06 0.36 8.90
CA VAL A 334 -11.93 0.35 9.83
C VAL A 334 -11.93 -0.92 10.68
N GLY A 335 -10.81 -1.64 10.70
CA GLY A 335 -10.62 -2.83 11.51
C GLY A 335 -10.06 -2.52 12.90
N ALA A 336 -10.56 -3.26 13.90
CA ALA A 336 -10.07 -3.29 15.27
C ALA A 336 -10.02 -4.76 15.75
N PRO A 337 -9.00 -5.53 15.32
CA PRO A 337 -8.97 -6.98 15.48
C PRO A 337 -8.84 -7.44 16.93
N PHE A 338 -8.44 -6.58 17.85
CA PHE A 338 -8.30 -6.91 19.27
C PHE A 338 -9.44 -6.35 20.13
N ASP A 339 -10.49 -5.78 19.52
CA ASP A 339 -11.72 -5.42 20.24
C ASP A 339 -12.60 -6.67 20.47
N GLY A 340 -12.41 -7.34 21.61
CA GLY A 340 -13.11 -8.60 21.91
C GLY A 340 -12.64 -9.74 20.99
N ALA A 341 -13.54 -10.30 20.19
CA ALA A 341 -13.22 -11.27 19.14
C ALA A 341 -12.70 -10.62 17.84
N GLY A 342 -12.66 -9.28 17.80
CA GLY A 342 -12.35 -8.47 16.63
C GLY A 342 -13.60 -7.79 16.08
N LYS A 343 -13.48 -6.52 15.68
CA LYS A 343 -14.59 -5.74 15.11
C LYS A 343 -14.18 -5.00 13.84
N VAL A 344 -15.19 -4.74 13.00
CA VAL A 344 -15.12 -3.85 11.84
C VAL A 344 -16.17 -2.75 12.01
N PHE A 345 -15.72 -1.51 11.83
CA PHE A 345 -16.53 -0.30 11.90
C PHE A 345 -16.74 0.25 10.50
N ILE A 346 -17.99 0.55 10.15
CA ILE A 346 -18.35 1.20 8.89
C ILE A 346 -18.72 2.66 9.18
N TYR A 347 -18.06 3.58 8.49
CA TYR A 347 -18.31 5.01 8.57
C TYR A 347 -18.78 5.51 7.21
N HIS A 348 -19.94 6.17 7.19
CA HIS A 348 -20.47 6.71 5.94
C HIS A 348 -19.76 7.98 5.52
N GLY A 349 -19.56 8.12 4.21
CA GLY A 349 -19.18 9.39 3.60
C GLY A 349 -20.32 10.39 3.56
N SER A 350 -19.98 11.65 3.31
CA SER A 350 -20.93 12.76 3.14
C SER A 350 -20.27 13.91 2.40
N ALA A 351 -21.06 14.91 2.02
CA ALA A 351 -20.55 16.13 1.37
C ALA A 351 -19.54 16.91 2.23
N LEU A 352 -19.56 16.71 3.55
CA LEU A 352 -18.64 17.35 4.50
C LEU A 352 -17.48 16.43 4.91
N GLY A 353 -17.32 15.28 4.25
CA GLY A 353 -16.34 14.25 4.59
C GLY A 353 -16.97 13.07 5.32
N ILE A 354 -16.22 12.43 6.24
CA ILE A 354 -16.68 11.22 6.94
C ILE A 354 -17.56 11.58 8.15
N VAL A 355 -18.68 10.87 8.32
CA VAL A 355 -19.49 10.94 9.53
C VAL A 355 -18.77 10.24 10.68
N ALA A 356 -18.40 10.97 11.74
CA ALA A 356 -17.56 10.46 12.83
C ALA A 356 -18.19 9.34 13.68
N ARG A 357 -19.52 9.16 13.60
CA ARG A 357 -20.23 8.07 14.28
C ARG A 357 -20.32 6.87 13.34
N PRO A 358 -19.90 5.66 13.76
CA PRO A 358 -20.02 4.48 12.91
C PRO A 358 -21.49 4.18 12.64
N ALA A 359 -21.82 3.95 11.38
CA ALA A 359 -23.15 3.55 10.94
C ALA A 359 -23.44 2.09 11.30
N GLN A 360 -22.38 1.26 11.30
CA GLN A 360 -22.47 -0.14 11.66
C GLN A 360 -21.19 -0.60 12.35
N VAL A 361 -21.36 -1.50 13.32
CA VAL A 361 -20.26 -2.24 13.95
C VAL A 361 -20.59 -3.72 13.86
N ARG A 362 -19.67 -4.51 13.29
CA ARG A 362 -19.77 -5.97 13.17
C ARG A 362 -18.60 -6.61 13.89
N GLY A 363 -18.83 -7.71 14.60
CA GLY A 363 -17.81 -8.51 15.26
C GLY A 363 -18.11 -9.99 15.16
#